data_AF-A0A918W7W8-F1
#
_entry.id   AF-A0A918W7W8-F1
#
_cell.length_a   1.000
_cell.length_b   1.000
_cell.length_c   1.000
_cell.angle_alpha   90.00
_cell.angle_beta   90.00
_cell.angle_gamma   90.00
#
_symmetry.space_group_name_H-M   'P 1'
#
loop_
_entity.id
_entity.type
_entity.pdbx_description
1 polymer ?
#
loop_
_entity_poly.entity_id
_entity_poly.type
_entity_poly.pdbx_seq_one_letter_code
_entity_poly.pdbx_strand_id
1 'polypeptide(L)'
;MTEIDANIDALVPAWLYLPDIAELLDVEVTRVRQLVKEGQLIAIRRGENNALQVPAAFLQDGKVVKGLVGTLTLLRDDGFTDEEMLEWLFTPDPTLPGTPAQALGENRGTEVKRRAQALAV
;
A
#
# COMPACT_ATOMS: atom_id res chain seq x y z
N MET A 1 -3.75 10.02 19.47
CA MET A 1 -3.91 8.75 18.75
C MET A 1 -5.25 8.83 18.07
N THR A 2 -5.24 9.20 16.80
CA THR A 2 -6.46 9.30 16.00
C THR A 2 -6.97 7.88 15.79
N GLU A 3 -8.26 7.64 15.97
CA GLU A 3 -8.91 6.32 15.89
C GLU A 3 -8.59 5.56 14.59
N ILE A 4 -8.25 6.30 13.53
CA ILE A 4 -7.80 5.81 12.22
C ILE A 4 -6.49 5.02 12.29
N ASP A 5 -5.54 5.42 13.13
CA ASP A 5 -4.22 4.77 13.25
C ASP A 5 -4.38 3.32 13.74
N ALA A 6 -5.34 3.06 14.63
CA ALA A 6 -5.53 1.73 15.23
C ALA A 6 -6.20 0.73 14.29
N ASN A 7 -7.15 1.17 13.46
CA ASN A 7 -7.84 0.28 12.51
C ASN A 7 -6.88 -0.19 11.40
N ILE A 8 -6.16 0.76 10.79
CA ILE A 8 -5.19 0.44 9.73
C ILE A 8 -4.07 -0.44 10.28
N ASP A 9 -3.62 -0.18 11.51
CA ASP A 9 -2.63 -1.03 12.18
C ASP A 9 -3.12 -2.47 12.41
N ALA A 10 -4.42 -2.68 12.61
CA ALA A 10 -5.00 -4.01 12.75
C ALA A 10 -5.15 -4.74 11.40
N LEU A 11 -5.39 -4.00 10.31
CA LEU A 11 -5.54 -4.55 8.96
C LEU A 11 -4.19 -4.91 8.31
N VAL A 12 -3.16 -4.09 8.52
CA VAL A 12 -1.87 -4.25 7.87
C VAL A 12 -0.95 -5.16 8.71
N PRO A 13 -0.58 -6.36 8.21
CA PRO A 13 0.11 -7.36 9.04
C PRO A 13 1.58 -7.02 9.34
N ALA A 14 2.22 -6.21 8.49
CA ALA A 14 3.64 -5.88 8.63
C ALA A 14 3.96 -4.54 7.96
N TRP A 15 4.90 -3.83 8.58
CA TRP A 15 5.34 -2.49 8.20
C TRP A 15 6.85 -2.45 8.09
N LEU A 16 7.37 -1.64 7.16
CA LEU A 16 8.80 -1.42 6.95
C LEU A 16 9.13 0.05 7.08
N TYR A 17 10.28 0.36 7.68
CA TYR A 17 10.82 1.71 7.62
C TYR A 17 11.46 1.97 6.26
N LEU A 18 11.54 3.25 5.89
CA LEU A 18 12.14 3.66 4.62
C LEU A 18 13.59 3.17 4.42
N PRO A 19 14.47 3.13 5.44
CA PRO A 19 15.80 2.52 5.31
C PRO A 19 15.76 1.03 4.97
N ASP A 20 14.89 0.25 5.62
CA ASP A 20 14.77 -1.19 5.35
C ASP A 20 14.30 -1.44 3.91
N ILE A 21 13.36 -0.62 3.42
CA ILE A 21 12.91 -0.69 2.01
C ILE A 21 14.05 -0.35 1.05
N ALA A 22 14.91 0.60 1.43
CA ALA A 22 16.04 1.00 0.61
C ALA A 22 17.04 -0.17 0.45
N GLU A 23 17.33 -0.87 1.54
CA GLU A 23 18.13 -2.10 1.53
C GLU A 23 17.49 -3.21 0.69
N LEU A 24 16.18 -3.44 0.85
CA LEU A 24 15.45 -4.46 0.10
C LEU A 24 15.40 -4.19 -1.41
N LEU A 25 15.34 -2.92 -1.81
CA LEU A 25 15.28 -2.49 -3.20
C LEU A 25 16.67 -2.27 -3.82
N ASP A 26 17.75 -2.36 -3.03
CA ASP A 26 19.12 -1.99 -3.42
C ASP A 26 19.22 -0.55 -3.98
N VAL A 27 18.67 0.41 -3.24
CA VAL A 27 18.65 1.83 -3.60
C VAL A 27 18.94 2.73 -2.39
N GLU A 28 19.19 4.01 -2.65
CA GLU A 28 19.28 5.04 -1.61
C GLU A 28 17.92 5.33 -0.94
N VAL A 29 17.91 5.65 0.36
CA VAL A 29 16.69 6.03 1.09
C VAL A 29 15.98 7.24 0.45
N THR A 30 16.73 8.14 -0.19
CA THR A 30 16.19 9.27 -0.95
C THR A 30 15.32 8.81 -2.12
N ARG A 31 15.66 7.69 -2.77
CA ARG A 31 14.84 7.08 -3.82
C ARG A 31 13.53 6.55 -3.25
N VAL A 32 13.55 5.90 -2.09
CA VAL A 32 12.32 5.43 -1.43
C VAL A 32 11.41 6.60 -1.05
N ARG A 33 11.98 7.69 -0.52
CA ARG A 33 11.23 8.94 -0.26
C ARG A 33 10.60 9.51 -1.53
N GLN A 34 11.30 9.41 -2.66
CA GLN A 34 10.77 9.83 -3.95
C GLN A 34 9.60 8.94 -4.40
N LEU A 35 9.68 7.62 -4.23
CA LEU A 35 8.56 6.72 -4.53
C LEU A 35 7.30 7.09 -3.73
N VAL A 36 7.45 7.41 -2.45
CA VAL A 36 6.34 7.90 -1.61
C VAL A 36 5.81 9.24 -2.13
N LYS A 37 6.69 10.20 -2.40
CA LYS A 37 6.32 11.53 -2.92
C LYS A 37 5.60 11.45 -4.28
N GLU A 38 5.98 10.50 -5.12
CA GLU A 38 5.37 10.24 -6.44
C GLU A 38 4.09 9.40 -6.34
N GLY A 39 3.65 9.03 -5.14
CA GLY A 39 2.44 8.22 -4.92
C GLY A 39 2.57 6.76 -5.38
N GLN A 40 3.80 6.29 -5.60
CA GLN A 40 4.07 4.89 -5.98
C GLN A 40 4.06 3.94 -4.77
N LEU A 41 4.24 4.49 -3.57
CA LEU A 41 4.08 3.82 -2.28
C LEU A 41 3.28 4.73 -1.35
N ILE A 42 2.41 4.15 -0.53
CA ILE A 42 1.77 4.88 0.59
C ILE A 42 2.63 4.70 1.84
N ALA A 43 2.87 5.79 2.56
CA ALA A 43 3.53 5.76 3.86
C ALA A 43 2.73 6.58 4.87
N ILE A 44 2.47 6.00 6.04
CA ILE A 44 1.86 6.69 7.18
C ILE A 44 2.86 6.81 8.33
N ARG A 45 2.65 7.79 9.21
CA ARG A 45 3.45 7.92 10.42
C ARG A 45 2.80 7.10 11.53
N ARG A 46 3.57 6.20 12.15
CA ARG A 46 3.06 5.30 13.20
C ARG A 46 4.13 4.87 14.19
N GLY A 47 3.69 4.22 15.27
CA GLY A 47 4.53 3.75 16.38
C GLY A 47 5.03 4.86 17.30
N GLU A 48 5.79 4.49 18.34
CA GLU A 48 6.24 5.42 19.40
C GLU A 48 7.04 6.63 18.88
N ASN A 49 7.82 6.43 17.82
CA ASN A 49 8.67 7.47 17.23
C ASN A 49 7.98 8.26 16.10
N ASN A 50 6.70 8.02 15.82
CA ASN A 50 5.94 8.67 14.75
C ASN A 50 6.66 8.66 13.38
N ALA A 51 7.34 7.55 13.10
CA ALA A 51 8.20 7.39 11.94
C ALA A 51 7.39 6.94 10.72
N LEU A 52 7.80 7.39 9.52
CA LEU A 52 7.19 6.97 8.27
C LEU A 52 7.46 5.48 8.03
N GLN A 53 6.39 4.74 7.77
CA GLN A 53 6.41 3.32 7.50
C GLN A 53 5.50 2.99 6.33
N VAL A 54 5.88 1.99 5.54
CA VAL A 54 5.14 1.48 4.37
C VAL A 54 4.73 0.04 4.66
N PRO A 55 3.54 -0.42 4.23
CA PRO A 55 3.18 -1.82 4.33
C PRO A 55 4.18 -2.74 3.63
N ALA A 56 4.64 -3.79 4.32
CA ALA A 56 5.61 -4.73 3.76
C ALA A 56 5.09 -5.44 2.49
N ALA A 57 3.77 -5.66 2.42
CA ALA A 57 3.10 -6.31 1.29
C ALA A 57 3.19 -5.53 -0.04
N PHE A 58 3.68 -4.28 -0.03
CA PHE A 58 3.91 -3.51 -1.26
C PHE A 58 5.22 -3.87 -1.95
N LEU A 59 6.07 -4.66 -1.29
CA LEU A 59 7.39 -5.05 -1.76
C LEU A 59 7.44 -6.58 -1.90
N GLN A 60 8.00 -7.06 -3.01
CA GLN A 60 8.20 -8.48 -3.28
C GLN A 60 9.37 -8.66 -4.23
N ASP A 61 10.23 -9.65 -3.96
CA ASP A 61 11.38 -10.00 -4.82
C ASP A 61 12.27 -8.80 -5.18
N GLY A 62 12.52 -7.92 -4.20
CA GLY A 62 13.36 -6.72 -4.36
C GLY A 62 12.74 -5.63 -5.24
N LYS A 63 11.41 -5.64 -5.43
CA LYS A 63 10.68 -4.68 -6.27
C LYS A 63 9.37 -4.25 -5.64
N VAL A 64 8.83 -3.13 -6.10
CA VAL A 64 7.44 -2.76 -5.83
C VAL A 64 6.52 -3.76 -6.54
N VAL A 65 5.51 -4.26 -5.83
CA VAL A 65 4.57 -5.25 -6.35
C VAL A 65 3.90 -4.75 -7.63
N LYS A 66 3.86 -5.63 -8.64
CA LYS A 66 3.30 -5.32 -9.95
C LYS A 66 1.83 -4.92 -9.84
N GLY A 67 1.46 -3.81 -10.45
CA GLY A 67 0.08 -3.33 -10.48
C GLY A 67 -0.31 -2.46 -9.27
N LEU A 68 0.52 -2.39 -8.23
CA LEU A 68 0.27 -1.50 -7.09
C LEU A 68 0.14 -0.04 -7.54
N VAL A 69 1.17 0.48 -8.23
CA VAL A 69 1.20 1.89 -8.67
C VAL A 69 -0.05 2.26 -9.48
N GLY A 70 -0.43 1.43 -10.45
CA GLY A 70 -1.63 1.69 -11.26
C GLY A 70 -2.94 1.60 -10.47
N THR A 71 -2.99 0.78 -9.42
CA THR A 71 -4.13 0.70 -8.51
C THR A 71 -4.21 1.96 -7.64
N LEU A 72 -3.07 2.40 -7.09
CA LEU A 72 -2.99 3.62 -6.30
C LEU A 72 -3.37 4.86 -7.12
N THR A 73 -2.94 4.92 -8.39
CA THR A 73 -3.35 6.00 -9.31
C THR A 73 -4.87 6.03 -9.47
N LEU A 74 -5.51 4.89 -9.74
CA LEU A 74 -6.97 4.83 -9.90
C LEU A 74 -7.71 5.28 -8.64
N LEU A 75 -7.36 4.73 -7.48
CA LEU A 75 -8.02 5.10 -6.22
C LEU A 75 -7.82 6.59 -5.90
N ARG A 76 -6.66 7.14 -6.23
CA ARG A 76 -6.38 8.58 -6.05
C ARG A 76 -7.21 9.44 -6.99
N ASP A 77 -7.36 9.03 -8.24
CA ASP A 77 -8.22 9.70 -9.22
C ASP A 77 -9.69 9.68 -8.78
N ASP A 78 -10.11 8.62 -8.07
CA ASP A 78 -11.43 8.50 -7.44
C ASP A 78 -11.54 9.23 -6.09
N GLY A 79 -10.49 9.95 -5.66
CA GLY A 79 -10.51 10.84 -4.49
C GLY A 79 -10.17 10.17 -3.16
N PHE A 80 -9.70 8.93 -3.14
CA PHE A 80 -9.32 8.24 -1.91
C PHE A 80 -8.12 8.94 -1.26
N THR A 81 -8.16 9.04 0.06
CA THR A 81 -7.02 9.38 0.93
C THR A 81 -6.06 8.19 1.04
N ASP A 82 -4.83 8.44 1.50
CA ASP A 82 -3.84 7.38 1.70
C ASP A 82 -4.34 6.34 2.73
N GLU A 83 -5.04 6.79 3.77
CA GLU A 83 -5.69 5.95 4.79
C GLU A 83 -6.82 5.09 4.20
N GLU A 84 -7.70 5.66 3.39
CA GLU A 84 -8.79 4.91 2.72
C GLU A 84 -8.25 3.89 1.71
N MET A 85 -7.17 4.24 1.00
CA MET A 85 -6.49 3.30 0.10
C MET A 85 -5.90 2.11 0.88
N LEU A 86 -5.29 2.36 2.04
CA LEU A 86 -4.77 1.30 2.90
C LEU A 86 -5.90 0.43 3.44
N GLU A 87 -6.98 1.04 3.93
CA GLU A 87 -8.15 0.30 4.40
C GLU A 87 -8.72 -0.59 3.28
N TRP A 88 -8.90 -0.05 2.08
CA TRP A 88 -9.39 -0.82 0.94
C TRP A 88 -8.43 -1.96 0.52
N LEU A 89 -7.12 -1.69 0.44
CA LEU A 89 -6.12 -2.67 0.02
C LEU A 89 -5.98 -3.85 0.99
N PHE A 90 -6.23 -3.63 2.27
CA PHE A 90 -6.04 -4.63 3.32
C PHE A 90 -7.34 -5.18 3.91
N THR A 91 -8.50 -4.66 3.51
CA THR A 91 -9.79 -5.26 3.85
C THR A 91 -10.07 -6.49 2.95
N PRO A 92 -10.46 -7.65 3.51
CA PRO A 92 -10.86 -8.79 2.72
C PRO A 92 -12.06 -8.49 1.82
N ASP A 93 -11.96 -8.83 0.55
CA ASP A 93 -13.04 -8.65 -0.42
C ASP A 93 -13.74 -10.00 -0.64
N PRO A 94 -15.05 -10.16 -0.33
CA PRO A 94 -15.75 -11.43 -0.49
C PRO A 94 -15.82 -11.92 -1.95
N THR A 95 -15.56 -11.06 -2.92
CA THR A 95 -15.52 -11.39 -4.34
C THR A 95 -14.14 -11.87 -4.80
N LEU A 96 -13.11 -11.79 -3.95
CA LEU A 96 -11.71 -12.13 -4.24
C LEU A 96 -11.15 -13.05 -3.15
N PRO A 97 -10.32 -14.05 -3.48
CA PRO A 97 -9.56 -14.75 -2.43
C PRO A 97 -8.63 -13.75 -1.71
N GLY A 98 -8.91 -13.49 -0.43
CA GLY A 98 -8.09 -12.63 0.43
C GLY A 98 -8.35 -11.14 0.28
N THR A 99 -7.30 -10.33 0.40
CA THR A 99 -7.34 -8.87 0.23
C THR A 99 -6.83 -8.43 -1.15
N PRO A 100 -7.15 -7.21 -1.61
CA PRO A 100 -6.56 -6.67 -2.83
C PRO A 100 -5.02 -6.63 -2.80
N ALA A 101 -4.40 -6.30 -1.66
CA ALA A 101 -2.95 -6.31 -1.50
C ALA A 101 -2.35 -7.72 -1.67
N GLN A 102 -2.99 -8.75 -1.08
CA GLN A 102 -2.58 -10.14 -1.27
C GLN A 102 -2.70 -10.56 -2.74
N ALA A 103 -3.82 -10.21 -3.39
CA ALA A 103 -4.03 -10.52 -4.80
C ALA A 103 -3.01 -9.84 -5.72
N LEU A 104 -2.55 -8.63 -5.41
CA LEU A 104 -1.46 -7.98 -6.15
C LEU A 104 -0.16 -8.79 -6.06
N GLY A 105 0.24 -9.24 -4.86
CA GLY A 105 1.44 -10.07 -4.65
C GLY A 105 1.34 -11.46 -5.30
N GLU A 106 0.13 -11.98 -5.47
CA GLU A 106 -0.14 -13.24 -6.17
C GLU A 106 -0.31 -13.07 -7.70
N ASN A 107 0.09 -11.93 -8.27
CA ASN A 107 -0.01 -11.62 -9.69
C ASN A 107 -1.46 -11.57 -10.23
N ARG A 108 -2.46 -11.32 -9.38
CA ARG A 108 -3.89 -11.19 -9.74
C ARG A 108 -4.30 -9.72 -9.94
N GLY A 109 -3.38 -8.86 -10.39
CA GLY A 109 -3.60 -7.40 -10.48
C GLY A 109 -4.72 -6.95 -11.42
N THR A 110 -5.06 -7.72 -12.46
CA THR A 110 -6.23 -7.42 -13.32
C THR A 110 -7.54 -7.43 -12.54
N GLU A 111 -7.69 -8.40 -11.63
CA GLU A 111 -8.89 -8.52 -10.79
C GLU A 111 -8.98 -7.39 -9.77
N VAL A 112 -7.85 -6.95 -9.22
CA VAL A 112 -7.76 -5.81 -8.31
C VAL A 112 -8.15 -4.52 -9.04
N LYS A 113 -7.60 -4.30 -10.24
CA LYS A 113 -7.92 -3.12 -11.06
C LYS A 113 -9.41 -3.04 -11.40
N ARG A 114 -10.04 -4.17 -11.76
CA ARG A 114 -11.47 -4.25 -12.05
C ARG A 114 -12.32 -3.80 -10.86
N ARG A 115 -11.90 -4.12 -9.63
CA ARG A 115 -12.60 -3.72 -8.40
C ARG A 115 -12.40 -2.25 -8.09
N ALA A 116 -11.17 -1.74 -8.21
CA ALA A 116 -10.90 -0.31 -8.06
C ALA A 116 -11.78 0.51 -9.01
N GLN A 117 -11.85 0.11 -10.28
CA GLN A 117 -12.71 0.77 -11.28
C GLN A 117 -14.22 0.68 -10.99
N ALA A 118 -14.67 -0.30 -10.21
CA ALA A 118 -16.07 -0.42 -9.85
C ALA A 118 -16.46 0.51 -8.67
N LEU A 119 -15.48 1.15 -8.02
CA LEU A 119 -15.70 2.15 -6.97
C LEU A 119 -15.98 3.54 -7.54
N ALA A 120 -15.48 3.82 -8.74
CA ALA A 120 -15.75 5.03 -9.49
C ALA A 120 -17.23 5.04 -9.98
N VAL A 121 -18.12 5.65 -9.19
CA VAL A 121 -19.54 5.86 -9.52
C VAL A 121 -19.93 7.32 -9.33
#